data_AF-A0AA96GE41-F1
#
_entry.id   AF-A0AA96GE41-F1
#
_cell.length_a   1.000
_cell.length_b   1.000
_cell.length_c   1.000
_cell.angle_alpha   90.00
_cell.angle_beta   90.00
_cell.angle_gamma   90.00
#
_symmetry.space_group_name_H-M   'P 1'
#
loop_
_entity.id
_entity.type
_entity.pdbx_description
1 polymer ?
#
loop_
_entity_poly.entity_id
_entity_poly.type
_entity_poly.pdbx_seq_one_letter_code
_entity_poly.pdbx_strand_id
1 'polypeptide(L)'
;MVSLLSLYIRLPLTLFAFTVIGMGTLPSLSSAIELSITLDQANKAMAAGRKTMEQADSVEDVAAVMKASERAVRVGADPEVEPCGAHAILRTRLYWLEYFGRREAAESKRQKQDIRMPEAKIQEILEMPYLEVEVRLCGEDEFFAEGAEIALQQGSNTIRPVDIGAG
;
A
#
# COMPACT_ATOMS: atom_id res chain seq x y z
N MET A 1 68.28 51.51 0.78
CA MET A 1 68.54 51.40 -0.67
C MET A 1 67.23 51.02 -1.36
N VAL A 2 66.90 51.80 -2.39
CA VAL A 2 65.98 51.60 -3.54
C VAL A 2 65.54 50.13 -3.74
N SER A 3 64.25 49.76 -3.68
CA SER A 3 63.08 50.02 -4.54
C SER A 3 62.92 49.03 -5.72
N LEU A 4 61.65 48.83 -6.07
CA LEU A 4 61.10 48.42 -7.39
C LEU A 4 60.98 46.93 -7.72
N LEU A 5 59.75 46.42 -7.70
CA LEU A 5 58.92 46.11 -8.89
C LEU A 5 57.76 45.19 -8.42
N SER A 6 56.54 45.70 -8.35
CA SER A 6 55.60 45.79 -9.49
C SER A 6 54.76 44.50 -9.56
N LEU A 7 53.52 44.50 -9.06
CA LEU A 7 52.32 45.06 -9.71
C LEU A 7 51.85 44.12 -10.83
N TYR A 8 50.53 43.94 -10.88
CA TYR A 8 49.73 43.35 -11.95
C TYR A 8 49.39 41.85 -11.81
N ILE A 9 48.16 41.35 -12.01
CA ILE A 9 46.82 41.97 -12.11
C ILE A 9 45.80 40.82 -12.31
N ARG A 10 44.56 41.04 -11.83
CA ARG A 10 43.26 40.53 -12.33
C ARG A 10 42.91 39.03 -12.28
N LEU A 11 41.90 38.77 -11.46
CA LEU A 11 40.62 38.09 -11.77
C LEU A 11 40.39 37.70 -13.26
N PRO A 12 39.87 36.49 -13.50
CA PRO A 12 38.45 36.37 -13.88
C PRO A 12 37.78 35.19 -13.14
N LEU A 13 36.74 35.39 -12.34
CA LEU A 13 35.32 35.35 -12.75
C LEU A 13 35.02 34.58 -14.05
N THR A 14 34.87 33.26 -13.97
CA THR A 14 33.95 32.52 -14.86
C THR A 14 33.45 31.25 -14.19
N LEU A 15 32.13 31.23 -13.95
CA LEU A 15 31.19 30.14 -14.22
C LEU A 15 31.58 28.73 -13.76
N PHE A 16 30.91 28.20 -12.75
CA PHE A 16 30.30 26.85 -12.75
C PHE A 16 29.75 26.53 -11.35
N ALA A 17 28.45 26.75 -11.15
CA ALA A 17 27.66 26.03 -10.15
C ALA A 17 26.16 26.32 -10.36
N PHE A 18 25.62 25.94 -11.52
CA PHE A 18 24.20 25.61 -11.61
C PHE A 18 24.02 24.20 -11.02
N THR A 19 24.07 24.08 -9.70
CA THR A 19 23.49 22.92 -9.02
C THR A 19 21.98 23.13 -9.02
N VAL A 20 21.35 22.70 -10.11
CA VAL A 20 19.92 22.41 -10.14
C VAL A 20 19.72 21.30 -9.10
N ILE A 21 19.38 21.68 -7.87
CA ILE A 21 18.74 20.78 -6.94
C ILE A 21 17.36 20.55 -7.53
N GLY A 22 17.29 19.58 -8.45
CA GLY A 22 16.05 18.91 -8.75
C GLY A 22 15.61 18.25 -7.46
N MET A 23 14.79 18.97 -6.69
CA MET A 23 13.83 18.34 -5.80
C MET A 23 12.97 17.47 -6.70
N GLY A 24 13.44 16.25 -6.94
CA GLY A 24 12.61 15.16 -7.37
C GLY A 24 11.53 15.08 -6.32
N THR A 25 10.35 15.61 -6.66
CA THR A 25 9.12 15.19 -6.04
C THR A 25 9.08 13.69 -6.29
N LEU A 26 9.60 12.90 -5.34
CA LEU A 26 9.13 11.55 -5.14
C LEU A 26 7.60 11.72 -5.14
N PRO A 27 6.86 11.14 -6.09
CA PRO A 27 5.43 11.11 -5.96
C PRO A 27 5.22 10.43 -4.62
N SER A 28 4.78 11.21 -3.64
CA SER A 28 4.18 10.68 -2.43
C SER A 28 3.23 9.61 -2.90
N LEU A 29 3.49 8.36 -2.51
CA LEU A 29 2.63 7.19 -2.72
C LEU A 29 1.29 7.43 -1.99
N SER A 30 0.56 8.45 -2.43
CA SER A 30 -0.82 8.73 -2.04
C SER A 30 -1.78 7.97 -2.95
N SER A 31 -1.29 6.93 -3.65
CA SER A 31 -2.13 5.90 -4.25
C SER A 31 -2.89 5.08 -3.18
N ALA A 32 -2.55 5.23 -1.89
CA ALA A 32 -3.14 4.46 -0.81
C ALA A 32 -4.57 4.88 -0.44
N ILE A 33 -5.03 6.08 -0.82
CA ILE A 33 -6.39 6.55 -0.48
C ILE A 33 -7.01 7.24 -1.69
N GLU A 34 -7.24 6.49 -2.77
CA GLU A 34 -8.04 7.01 -3.89
C GLU A 34 -9.52 7.04 -3.47
N LEU A 35 -9.97 8.23 -3.07
CA LEU A 35 -11.33 8.44 -2.52
C LEU A 35 -12.43 8.31 -3.58
N SER A 36 -12.10 8.43 -4.86
CA SER A 36 -13.06 8.37 -5.97
C SER A 36 -12.55 7.41 -7.06
N ILE A 37 -13.01 6.17 -7.01
CA ILE A 37 -12.74 5.17 -8.04
C ILE A 37 -13.96 5.12 -8.96
N THR A 38 -13.75 5.37 -10.26
CA THR A 38 -14.80 5.20 -11.28
C THR A 38 -15.05 3.72 -11.57
N LEU A 39 -16.21 3.38 -12.14
CA LEU A 39 -16.52 2.01 -12.51
C LEU A 39 -15.51 1.41 -13.51
N ASP A 40 -14.97 2.21 -14.44
CA ASP A 40 -13.91 1.78 -15.35
C ASP A 40 -12.61 1.44 -14.60
N GLN A 41 -12.19 2.29 -13.68
CA GLN A 41 -11.03 2.02 -12.81
C GLN A 41 -11.27 0.78 -11.94
N ALA A 42 -12.49 0.60 -11.44
CA ALA A 42 -12.86 -0.57 -10.65
C ALA A 42 -12.74 -1.87 -11.46
N ASN A 43 -13.23 -1.87 -12.70
CA ASN A 43 -13.09 -2.99 -13.61
C ASN A 43 -11.63 -3.29 -13.97
N LYS A 44 -10.80 -2.25 -14.13
CA LYS A 44 -9.36 -2.39 -14.34
C LYS A 44 -8.65 -3.01 -13.12
N ALA A 45 -9.01 -2.58 -11.91
CA ALA A 45 -8.49 -3.16 -10.67
C ALA A 45 -8.87 -4.64 -10.51
N MET A 46 -10.14 -4.98 -10.75
CA MET A 46 -10.60 -6.37 -10.78
C MET A 46 -9.82 -7.20 -11.82
N ALA A 47 -9.57 -6.65 -13.01
CA ALA A 47 -8.79 -7.31 -14.05
C ALA A 47 -7.32 -7.50 -13.66
N ALA A 48 -6.71 -6.50 -13.01
CA ALA A 48 -5.36 -6.60 -12.47
C ALA A 48 -5.28 -7.72 -11.42
N GLY A 49 -6.24 -7.76 -10.50
CA GLY A 49 -6.40 -8.84 -9.51
C GLY A 49 -6.48 -10.22 -10.17
N ARG A 50 -7.38 -10.40 -11.14
CA ARG A 50 -7.49 -11.66 -11.91
C ARG A 50 -6.17 -12.09 -12.54
N LYS A 51 -5.46 -11.16 -13.18
CA LYS A 51 -4.21 -11.43 -13.88
C LYS A 51 -3.14 -12.00 -12.94
N THR A 52 -3.07 -11.53 -11.70
CA THR A 52 -2.11 -12.09 -10.73
C THR A 52 -2.34 -13.57 -10.44
N MET A 53 -3.56 -14.07 -10.63
CA MET A 53 -3.92 -15.47 -10.39
C MET A 53 -3.62 -16.40 -11.57
N GLU A 54 -3.20 -15.86 -12.73
CA GLU A 54 -2.80 -16.68 -13.89
C GLU A 54 -1.66 -17.63 -13.54
N GLN A 55 -0.75 -17.20 -12.66
CA GLN A 55 0.44 -17.94 -12.22
C GLN A 55 0.16 -19.06 -11.20
N ALA A 56 -1.08 -19.16 -10.70
CA ALA A 56 -1.43 -20.14 -9.66
C ALA A 56 -2.17 -21.36 -10.23
N ASP A 57 -1.56 -22.54 -10.14
CA ASP A 57 -2.12 -23.80 -10.66
C ASP A 57 -2.60 -24.76 -9.56
N SER A 58 -2.18 -24.52 -8.32
CA SER A 58 -2.56 -25.28 -7.13
C SER A 58 -3.20 -24.40 -6.04
N VAL A 59 -3.79 -25.02 -5.02
CA VAL A 59 -4.35 -24.30 -3.86
C VAL A 59 -3.25 -23.57 -3.09
N GLU A 60 -2.08 -24.18 -3.02
CA GLU A 60 -0.87 -23.62 -2.41
C GLU A 60 -0.40 -22.37 -3.15
N ASP A 61 -0.41 -22.39 -4.49
CA ASP A 61 -0.05 -21.22 -5.29
C ASP A 61 -1.07 -20.08 -5.13
N VAL A 62 -2.37 -20.41 -5.04
CA VAL A 62 -3.41 -19.41 -4.77
C VAL A 62 -3.15 -18.74 -3.43
N ALA A 63 -2.83 -19.51 -2.39
CA ALA A 63 -2.49 -18.97 -1.09
C ALA A 63 -1.23 -18.09 -1.15
N ALA A 64 -0.21 -18.51 -1.90
CA ALA A 64 1.02 -17.73 -2.09
C ALA A 64 0.75 -16.39 -2.80
N VAL A 65 -0.07 -16.38 -3.86
CA VAL A 65 -0.45 -15.14 -4.59
C VAL A 65 -1.23 -14.19 -3.68
N MET A 66 -2.19 -14.72 -2.90
CA MET A 66 -2.95 -13.91 -1.94
C MET A 66 -2.03 -13.29 -0.88
N LYS A 67 -1.13 -14.10 -0.31
CA LYS A 67 -0.16 -13.65 0.69
C LYS A 67 0.81 -12.59 0.13
N ALA A 68 1.31 -12.80 -1.08
CA ALA A 68 2.18 -11.83 -1.75
C ALA A 68 1.47 -10.50 -2.02
N SER A 69 0.18 -10.54 -2.34
CA SER A 69 -0.63 -9.33 -2.57
C SER A 69 -0.81 -8.53 -1.27
N GLU A 70 -1.00 -9.21 -0.13
CA GLU A 70 -1.11 -8.55 1.18
C GLU A 70 0.21 -7.91 1.62
N ARG A 71 1.35 -8.53 1.30
CA ARG A 71 2.68 -7.97 1.60
C ARG A 71 2.86 -6.55 1.05
N ALA A 72 2.27 -6.23 -0.10
CA ALA A 72 2.40 -4.93 -0.74
C ALA A 72 1.66 -3.79 0.00
N VAL A 73 0.59 -4.12 0.73
CA VAL A 73 -0.25 -3.15 1.48
C VAL A 73 -0.07 -3.27 3.00
N ARG A 74 0.93 -4.06 3.42
CA ARG A 74 1.26 -4.28 4.82
C ARG A 74 2.16 -3.17 5.34
N VAL A 75 1.92 -2.77 6.58
CA VAL A 75 2.76 -1.84 7.35
C VAL A 75 3.22 -2.53 8.62
N GLY A 76 4.50 -2.39 8.97
CA GLY A 76 5.09 -3.01 10.16
C GLY A 76 5.90 -4.27 9.84
N ALA A 77 5.94 -5.19 10.80
CA ALA A 77 6.79 -6.38 10.73
C ALA A 77 6.41 -7.36 9.60
N ASP A 78 7.36 -8.22 9.24
CA ASP A 78 7.11 -9.34 8.35
C ASP A 78 6.88 -10.61 9.17
N PRO A 79 5.67 -11.19 9.25
CA PRO A 79 5.42 -12.39 10.03
C PRO A 79 6.11 -13.64 9.46
N GLU A 80 6.67 -13.59 8.24
CA GLU A 80 7.54 -14.66 7.73
C GLU A 80 8.94 -14.65 8.37
N VAL A 81 9.38 -13.49 8.86
CA VAL A 81 10.70 -13.29 9.48
C VAL A 81 10.56 -13.14 11.00
N GLU A 82 9.54 -12.41 11.43
CA GLU A 82 9.21 -12.10 12.82
C GLU A 82 7.75 -12.47 13.09
N PRO A 83 7.45 -13.76 13.39
CA PRO A 83 6.08 -14.24 13.52
C PRO A 83 5.21 -13.50 14.53
N CYS A 84 5.82 -12.93 15.58
CA CYS A 84 5.13 -12.17 16.63
C CYS A 84 5.23 -10.64 16.42
N GLY A 85 5.76 -10.19 15.29
CA GLY A 85 5.93 -8.79 14.98
C GLY A 85 4.59 -8.10 14.66
N ALA A 86 4.35 -6.97 15.31
CA ALA A 86 3.15 -6.18 15.07
C ALA A 86 3.11 -5.64 13.63
N HIS A 87 1.99 -5.86 12.95
CA HIS A 87 1.78 -5.35 11.60
C HIS A 87 0.30 -5.09 11.35
N ALA A 88 0.03 -4.31 10.31
CA ALA A 88 -1.31 -3.99 9.86
C ALA A 88 -1.41 -4.15 8.34
N ILE A 89 -2.60 -4.49 7.87
CA ILE A 89 -2.94 -4.56 6.45
C ILE A 89 -3.93 -3.43 6.16
N LEU A 90 -3.57 -2.56 5.21
CA LEU A 90 -4.45 -1.48 4.76
C LEU A 90 -5.38 -1.99 3.66
N ARG A 91 -6.68 -2.11 4.00
CA ARG A 91 -7.72 -2.57 3.09
C ARG A 91 -8.48 -1.39 2.53
N THR A 92 -7.99 -0.92 1.38
CA THR A 92 -8.60 0.15 0.60
C THR A 92 -9.66 -0.39 -0.35
N ARG A 93 -10.45 0.48 -1.00
CA ARG A 93 -11.35 0.05 -2.09
C ARG A 93 -10.59 -0.66 -3.20
N LEU A 94 -9.42 -0.15 -3.57
CA LEU A 94 -8.55 -0.77 -4.58
C LEU A 94 -8.10 -2.16 -4.15
N TYR A 95 -7.69 -2.33 -2.88
CA TYR A 95 -7.35 -3.64 -2.33
C TYR A 95 -8.52 -4.62 -2.48
N TRP A 96 -9.73 -4.21 -2.10
CA TRP A 96 -10.92 -5.06 -2.17
C TRP A 96 -11.26 -5.46 -3.61
N LEU A 97 -11.20 -4.51 -4.55
CA LEU A 97 -11.42 -4.79 -5.98
C LEU A 97 -10.40 -5.80 -6.51
N GLU A 98 -9.11 -5.62 -6.24
CA GLU A 98 -8.10 -6.58 -6.68
C GLU A 98 -8.25 -7.94 -5.98
N TYR A 99 -8.58 -7.95 -4.69
CA TYR A 99 -8.82 -9.16 -3.91
C TYR A 99 -9.98 -9.98 -4.48
N PHE A 100 -11.10 -9.32 -4.80
CA PHE A 100 -12.23 -10.00 -5.41
C PHE A 100 -11.95 -10.43 -6.85
N GLY A 101 -11.17 -9.66 -7.62
CA GLY A 101 -10.64 -10.11 -8.90
C GLY A 101 -9.82 -11.40 -8.78
N ARG A 102 -8.94 -11.50 -7.78
CA ARG A 102 -8.20 -12.73 -7.47
C ARG A 102 -9.12 -13.90 -7.11
N ARG A 103 -10.12 -13.66 -6.25
CA ARG A 103 -11.11 -14.70 -5.87
C ARG A 103 -11.94 -15.18 -7.06
N GLU A 104 -12.35 -14.26 -7.92
CA GLU A 104 -13.06 -14.55 -9.16
C GLU A 104 -12.26 -15.51 -10.04
N ALA A 105 -10.98 -15.21 -10.27
CA ALA A 105 -10.10 -16.07 -11.05
C ALA A 105 -9.85 -17.44 -10.38
N ALA A 106 -9.61 -17.47 -9.06
CA ALA A 106 -9.38 -18.70 -8.32
C ALA A 106 -10.62 -19.63 -8.37
N GLU A 107 -11.82 -19.08 -8.15
CA GLU A 107 -13.06 -19.86 -8.20
C GLU A 107 -13.39 -20.29 -9.63
N SER A 108 -13.11 -19.44 -10.63
CA SER A 108 -13.27 -19.79 -12.04
C SER A 108 -12.39 -20.98 -12.44
N LYS A 109 -11.11 -20.98 -12.02
CA LYS A 109 -10.19 -22.10 -12.23
C LYS A 109 -10.68 -23.37 -11.54
N ARG A 110 -11.14 -23.25 -10.29
CA ARG A 110 -11.65 -24.37 -9.49
C ARG A 110 -12.90 -25.01 -10.12
N GLN A 111 -13.84 -24.20 -10.60
CA GLN A 111 -15.09 -24.67 -11.21
C GLN A 111 -14.97 -24.96 -12.71
N LYS A 112 -13.84 -24.61 -13.35
CA LYS A 112 -13.62 -24.70 -14.81
C LYS A 112 -14.68 -23.93 -15.61
N GLN A 113 -15.18 -22.83 -15.05
CA GLN A 113 -16.19 -21.96 -15.64
C GLN A 113 -15.78 -20.50 -15.42
N ASP A 114 -16.06 -19.62 -16.39
CA ASP A 114 -15.87 -18.17 -16.18
C ASP A 114 -16.94 -17.65 -15.21
N ILE A 115 -16.52 -17.39 -13.97
CA ILE A 115 -17.35 -16.79 -12.93
C ILE A 115 -17.00 -15.31 -12.90
N ARG A 116 -18.00 -14.44 -12.88
CA ARG A 116 -17.81 -12.99 -12.78
C ARG A 116 -18.46 -12.46 -11.52
N MET A 117 -17.80 -11.52 -10.86
CA MET A 117 -18.41 -10.79 -9.77
C MET A 117 -19.61 -9.98 -10.29
N PRO A 118 -20.77 -10.02 -9.61
CA PRO A 118 -21.89 -9.15 -9.97
C PRO A 118 -21.50 -7.68 -9.84
N GLU A 119 -21.95 -6.84 -10.79
CA GLU A 119 -21.70 -5.39 -10.77
C GLU A 119 -22.22 -4.72 -9.50
N ALA A 120 -23.30 -5.25 -8.91
CA ALA A 120 -23.82 -4.79 -7.61
C ALA A 120 -22.77 -4.88 -6.48
N LYS A 121 -21.90 -5.90 -6.49
CA LYS A 121 -20.82 -6.03 -5.49
C LYS A 121 -19.69 -5.03 -5.73
N ILE A 122 -19.41 -4.71 -7.00
CA ILE A 122 -18.45 -3.67 -7.35
C ILE A 122 -18.96 -2.32 -6.84
N GLN A 123 -20.25 -2.03 -7.06
CA GLN A 123 -20.88 -0.80 -6.58
C GLN A 123 -20.85 -0.69 -5.05
N GLU A 124 -21.13 -1.78 -4.33
CA GLU A 124 -21.02 -1.84 -2.86
C GLU A 124 -19.61 -1.44 -2.38
N ILE A 125 -18.56 -1.94 -3.04
CA ILE A 125 -17.16 -1.60 -2.73
C ILE A 125 -16.88 -0.12 -3.02
N LEU A 126 -17.41 0.42 -4.12
CA LEU A 126 -17.25 1.84 -4.46
C LEU A 126 -17.95 2.77 -3.45
N GLU A 127 -19.05 2.31 -2.86
CA GLU A 127 -19.86 3.06 -1.90
C GLU A 127 -19.33 2.97 -0.46
N MET A 128 -18.34 2.12 -0.16
CA MET A 128 -17.74 2.04 1.18
C MET A 128 -17.21 3.41 1.61
N PRO A 129 -17.69 4.01 2.71
CA PRO A 129 -17.32 5.37 3.11
C PRO A 129 -16.01 5.42 3.91
N TYR A 130 -15.42 4.26 4.22
CA TYR A 130 -14.28 4.12 5.11
C TYR A 130 -13.14 3.31 4.45
N LEU A 131 -11.97 3.40 5.09
CA LEU A 131 -10.86 2.48 4.88
C LEU A 131 -10.83 1.50 6.05
N GLU A 132 -10.48 0.26 5.77
CA GLU A 132 -10.30 -0.75 6.81
C GLU A 132 -8.81 -0.94 7.11
N VAL A 133 -8.49 -1.13 8.39
CA VAL A 133 -7.16 -1.48 8.85
C VAL A 133 -7.28 -2.76 9.67
N GLU A 134 -6.76 -3.87 9.14
CA GLU A 134 -6.63 -5.11 9.92
C GLU A 134 -5.31 -5.07 10.66
N VAL A 135 -5.35 -4.93 11.98
CA VAL A 135 -4.16 -4.97 12.82
C VAL A 135 -4.01 -6.38 13.37
N ARG A 136 -2.83 -6.96 13.17
CA ARG A 136 -2.46 -8.25 13.74
C ARG A 136 -1.50 -8.03 14.89
N LEU A 137 -1.97 -8.40 16.08
CA LEU A 137 -1.20 -8.39 17.31
C LEU A 137 -0.91 -9.83 17.71
N CYS A 138 0.24 -10.02 18.34
CA CYS A 138 0.66 -11.30 18.91
C CYS A 138 0.73 -11.14 20.43
N GLY A 139 0.21 -12.12 21.15
CA GLY A 139 0.23 -12.16 22.61
C GLY A 139 0.38 -13.59 23.10
N GLU A 140 0.81 -13.72 24.34
CA GLU A 140 1.09 -15.02 24.97
C GLU A 140 -0.15 -15.66 25.60
N ASP A 141 -1.14 -14.85 25.96
CA ASP A 141 -2.38 -15.25 26.66
C ASP A 141 -3.63 -15.05 25.80
N GLU A 142 -4.69 -15.83 26.05
CA GLU A 142 -5.96 -15.72 25.31
C GLU A 142 -6.69 -14.38 25.50
N PHE A 143 -6.39 -13.65 26.57
CA PHE A 143 -6.97 -12.33 26.91
C PHE A 143 -6.00 -11.16 26.68
N PHE A 144 -4.87 -11.36 25.99
CA PHE A 144 -3.80 -10.35 25.90
C PHE A 144 -4.24 -8.99 25.34
N ALA A 145 -5.32 -8.98 24.54
CA ALA A 145 -5.86 -7.79 23.91
C ALA A 145 -7.20 -7.34 24.52
N GLU A 146 -7.63 -7.94 25.64
CA GLU A 146 -8.85 -7.51 26.32
C GLU A 146 -8.70 -6.05 26.80
N GLY A 147 -9.57 -5.17 26.30
CA GLY A 147 -9.50 -3.74 26.59
C GLY A 147 -8.38 -2.98 25.85
N ALA A 148 -7.68 -3.61 24.92
CA ALA A 148 -6.67 -2.94 24.11
C ALA A 148 -7.34 -1.94 23.14
N GLU A 149 -6.86 -0.70 23.12
CA GLU A 149 -7.25 0.33 22.14
C GLU A 149 -6.16 0.51 21.08
N ILE A 150 -6.58 0.58 19.82
CA ILE A 150 -5.70 0.95 18.71
C ILE A 150 -5.94 2.43 18.40
N ALA A 151 -4.87 3.22 18.48
CA ALA A 151 -4.87 4.62 18.10
C ALA A 151 -3.95 4.84 16.90
N LEU A 152 -4.47 5.50 15.86
CA LEU A 152 -3.66 5.93 14.72
C LEU A 152 -3.12 7.33 15.02
N GLN A 153 -1.84 7.57 14.78
CA GLN A 153 -1.25 8.89 14.95
C GLN A 153 -0.89 9.52 13.60
N GLN A 154 -1.28 10.77 13.41
CA GLN A 154 -0.90 11.60 12.28
C GLN A 154 -0.30 12.91 12.79
N GLY A 155 1.04 12.96 12.89
CA GLY A 155 1.74 14.09 13.50
C GLY A 155 1.34 14.24 14.97
N SER A 156 0.75 15.38 15.34
CA SER A 156 0.23 15.63 16.69
C SER A 156 -1.20 15.14 16.91
N ASN A 157 -1.88 14.67 15.86
CA ASN A 157 -3.29 14.28 15.94
C ASN A 157 -3.42 12.79 16.21
N THR A 158 -4.29 12.43 17.15
CA THR A 158 -4.73 11.05 17.36
C THR A 158 -6.05 10.83 16.62
N ILE A 159 -6.05 9.90 15.68
CA ILE A 159 -7.22 9.46 14.93
C ILE A 159 -7.73 8.18 15.59
N ARG A 160 -8.99 8.20 16.02
CA ARG A 160 -9.66 7.03 16.60
C ARG A 160 -10.43 6.28 15.51
N PRO A 161 -10.35 4.94 15.46
CA PRO A 161 -11.22 4.14 14.61
C PRO A 161 -12.70 4.43 14.91
N VAL A 162 -13.52 4.52 13.86
CA VAL A 162 -14.97 4.79 13.98
C VAL A 162 -15.81 3.53 14.11
N ASP A 163 -15.25 2.38 13.73
CA ASP A 163 -15.85 1.06 13.85
C ASP A 163 -14.75 0.06 14.24
N ILE A 164 -15.02 -0.76 15.26
CA ILE A 164 -14.11 -1.78 15.77
C ILE A 164 -14.91 -3.08 15.81
N GLY A 165 -14.72 -3.90 14.78
CA GLY A 165 -15.29 -5.24 14.74
C GLY A 165 -14.55 -6.18 15.70
N ALA A 166 -15.29 -7.10 16.32
CA ALA A 166 -14.67 -8.28 16.91
C ALA A 166 -14.16 -9.15 15.75
N GLY A 167 -12.84 -9.38 15.72
CA GLY A 167 -12.19 -10.26 14.73
C GLY A 167 -12.60 -11.72 14.89
#